data_AF-A0A0W0Z8D0-F1
#
_entry.id   AF-A0A0W0Z8D0-F1
#
_cell.length_a   1.000
_cell.length_b   1.000
_cell.length_c   1.000
_cell.angle_alpha   90.00
_cell.angle_beta   90.00
_cell.angle_gamma   90.00
#
_symmetry.space_group_name_H-M   'P 1'
#
loop_
_entity.id
_entity.type
_entity.pdbx_description
1 polymer ?
#
loop_
_entity_poly.entity_id
_entity_poly.type
_entity_poly.pdbx_seq_one_letter_code
_entity_poly.pdbx_strand_id
1 'polypeptide(L)'
;MTLFFGSEDPFLLQHILSFAAPKTNLSLEKVDKALWDTYQNNPLLWEKTGAKNRDDFITRASQLPQELQKLVLEGVYNLPLAEDIFRAVPKNAPFIAASFLSDDNGIQAVKEGLIKPEQIFQLKTNLGQLLSDNGLQALREKLMTPEQFIILPSGPHCKILLSDNGLQALKDGFITPEKARGMSEDELHDYIETSVCSSGPACS
;
A
#
# COMPACT_ATOMS: atom_id res chain seq x y z
N MET A 1 -27.58 -29.27 11.76
CA MET A 1 -26.17 -29.71 11.72
C MET A 1 -25.34 -28.46 11.48
N THR A 2 -24.81 -27.90 12.55
CA THR A 2 -24.12 -26.59 12.53
C THR A 2 -22.64 -26.86 12.36
N LEU A 3 -22.03 -26.36 11.29
CA LEU A 3 -20.58 -26.39 11.11
C LEU A 3 -20.00 -25.04 11.53
N PHE A 4 -19.31 -25.07 12.67
CA PHE A 4 -18.35 -24.07 13.10
C PHE A 4 -17.11 -24.15 12.19
N PHE A 5 -16.62 -23.03 11.70
CA PHE A 5 -15.23 -22.91 11.23
C PHE A 5 -14.51 -21.96 12.19
N GLY A 6 -13.76 -22.56 13.11
CA GLY A 6 -12.85 -21.88 14.01
C GLY A 6 -11.43 -21.82 13.42
N SER A 7 -10.73 -20.76 13.82
CA SER A 7 -9.29 -20.50 13.72
C SER A 7 -8.62 -20.82 12.38
N GLU A 8 -8.25 -19.75 11.68
CA GLU A 8 -7.27 -19.73 10.60
C GLU A 8 -6.06 -20.61 10.94
N ASP A 9 -5.77 -21.55 10.04
CA ASP A 9 -4.62 -22.43 10.13
C ASP A 9 -3.35 -21.63 9.78
N PRO A 10 -2.45 -21.36 10.74
CA PRO A 10 -1.23 -20.60 10.48
C PRO A 10 -0.30 -21.30 9.47
N PHE A 11 -0.47 -22.60 9.22
CA PHE A 11 0.28 -23.31 8.17
C PHE A 11 -0.23 -22.99 6.77
N LEU A 12 -1.51 -22.67 6.58
CA LEU A 12 -2.03 -22.29 5.27
C LEU A 12 -1.54 -20.90 4.85
N LEU A 13 -1.45 -19.97 5.80
CA LEU A 13 -0.86 -18.64 5.60
C LEU A 13 0.65 -18.73 5.38
N GLN A 14 1.37 -19.58 6.12
CA GLN A 14 2.80 -19.82 5.87
C GLN A 14 3.04 -20.50 4.52
N HIS A 15 2.13 -21.36 4.03
CA HIS A 15 2.25 -22.00 2.73
C HIS A 15 1.98 -21.01 1.57
N ILE A 16 0.99 -20.11 1.73
CA ILE A 16 0.70 -19.02 0.79
C ILE A 16 1.88 -18.02 0.75
N LEU A 17 2.44 -17.67 1.92
CA LEU A 17 3.60 -16.78 2.01
C LEU A 17 4.91 -17.47 1.56
N SER A 18 5.01 -18.80 1.61
CA SER A 18 6.18 -19.54 1.10
C SER A 18 6.26 -19.62 -0.43
N PHE A 19 5.16 -19.34 -1.14
CA PHE A 19 5.18 -19.12 -2.59
C PHE A 19 5.58 -17.68 -2.95
N ALA A 20 5.59 -16.76 -1.98
CA ALA A 20 6.12 -15.41 -2.10
C ALA A 20 7.53 -15.34 -1.49
N ALA A 21 8.52 -15.94 -2.17
CA ALA A 21 9.93 -15.77 -1.82
C ALA A 21 10.64 -14.82 -2.81
N PRO A 22 11.81 -14.29 -2.43
CA PRO A 22 12.07 -12.90 -2.07
C PRO A 22 12.31 -11.99 -3.28
N LYS A 23 11.84 -10.73 -3.20
CA LYS A 23 12.30 -9.60 -4.04
C LYS A 23 12.55 -9.96 -5.50
N THR A 24 11.59 -10.56 -6.19
CA THR A 24 11.56 -10.38 -7.64
C THR A 24 11.09 -8.95 -7.85
N ASN A 25 11.99 -8.08 -8.32
CA ASN A 25 11.60 -6.89 -9.05
C ASN A 25 10.46 -7.32 -9.97
N LEU A 26 9.23 -6.89 -9.68
CA LEU A 26 8.06 -7.18 -10.49
C LEU A 26 8.28 -6.48 -11.83
N SER A 27 9.02 -7.14 -12.73
CA SER A 27 8.97 -6.84 -14.15
C SER A 27 7.51 -7.03 -14.52
N LEU A 28 6.81 -5.92 -14.77
CA LEU A 28 5.46 -5.88 -15.33
C LEU A 28 5.50 -6.32 -16.81
N GLU A 29 6.18 -7.43 -17.09
CA GLU A 29 6.08 -8.09 -18.37
C GLU A 29 4.73 -8.78 -18.47
N LYS A 30 4.25 -8.84 -19.72
CA LYS A 30 2.93 -9.34 -20.10
C LYS A 30 2.61 -10.64 -19.38
N VAL A 31 1.37 -10.76 -18.88
CA VAL A 31 0.80 -12.06 -18.48
C VAL A 31 1.09 -13.06 -19.60
N ASP A 32 1.98 -14.02 -19.34
CA ASP A 32 2.33 -15.05 -20.30
C ASP A 32 1.07 -15.87 -20.58
N LYS A 33 0.80 -16.14 -21.86
CA LYS A 33 -0.28 -17.00 -22.31
C LYS A 33 -0.25 -18.35 -21.59
N ALA A 34 0.94 -18.88 -21.31
CA ALA A 34 1.09 -20.14 -20.57
C ALA A 34 0.54 -20.06 -19.14
N LEU A 35 0.71 -18.92 -18.47
CA LEU A 35 0.23 -18.69 -17.11
C LEU A 35 -1.30 -18.55 -17.09
N TRP A 36 -1.85 -17.85 -18.08
CA TRP A 36 -3.30 -17.75 -18.31
C TRP A 36 -3.93 -19.11 -18.60
N ASP A 37 -3.33 -19.89 -19.50
CA ASP A 37 -3.80 -21.23 -19.87
C ASP A 37 -3.73 -22.20 -18.68
N THR A 38 -2.73 -22.07 -17.80
CA THR A 38 -2.61 -22.87 -16.57
C THR A 38 -3.76 -22.57 -15.60
N TYR A 39 -4.10 -21.29 -15.40
CA TYR A 39 -5.23 -20.87 -14.57
C TYR A 39 -6.58 -21.34 -15.10
N GLN A 40 -6.76 -21.25 -16.41
CA GLN A 40 -7.98 -21.70 -17.06
C GLN A 40 -8.28 -23.19 -16.85
N ASN A 41 -7.24 -24.00 -16.69
CA ASN A 41 -7.38 -25.46 -16.62
C ASN A 41 -7.34 -26.01 -15.19
N ASN A 42 -7.25 -25.15 -14.17
CA ASN A 42 -7.21 -25.57 -12.78
C ASN A 42 -8.47 -25.09 -12.02
N PRO A 43 -9.46 -25.99 -11.76
CA PRO A 43 -10.71 -25.66 -11.07
C PRO A 43 -10.53 -25.01 -9.71
N LEU A 44 -9.50 -25.42 -8.97
CA LEU A 44 -9.25 -24.97 -7.60
C LEU A 44 -8.73 -23.54 -7.53
N LEU A 45 -8.23 -22.99 -8.63
CA LEU A 45 -7.63 -21.65 -8.64
C LEU A 45 -8.70 -20.57 -8.75
N TRP A 46 -9.63 -20.67 -9.70
CA TRP A 46 -10.64 -19.61 -9.87
C TRP A 46 -11.68 -19.58 -8.73
N GLU A 47 -12.01 -20.71 -8.09
CA GLU A 47 -12.90 -20.72 -6.92
C GLU A 47 -12.32 -19.88 -5.77
N LYS A 48 -11.02 -20.01 -5.50
CA LYS A 48 -10.32 -19.27 -4.45
C LYS A 48 -10.25 -17.76 -4.69
N THR A 49 -10.37 -17.34 -5.95
CA THR A 49 -10.44 -15.91 -6.29
C THR A 49 -11.81 -15.27 -6.05
N GLY A 50 -12.83 -16.05 -5.67
CA GLY A 50 -14.19 -15.54 -5.48
C GLY A 50 -15.01 -15.44 -6.77
N ALA A 51 -14.61 -16.19 -7.80
CA ALA A 51 -15.43 -16.39 -9.01
C ALA A 51 -16.43 -17.54 -8.81
N LYS A 52 -17.61 -17.44 -9.44
CA LYS A 52 -18.68 -18.45 -9.31
C LYS A 52 -18.41 -19.72 -10.12
N ASN A 53 -17.75 -19.56 -11.25
CA ASN A 53 -17.34 -20.62 -12.18
C ASN A 53 -16.20 -20.08 -13.06
N ARG A 54 -15.63 -20.94 -13.89
CA ARG A 54 -14.56 -20.58 -14.84
C ARG A 54 -14.93 -19.42 -15.77
N ASP A 55 -16.15 -19.43 -16.31
CA ASP A 55 -16.57 -18.41 -17.27
C ASP A 55 -16.77 -17.05 -16.59
N ASP A 56 -17.28 -17.04 -15.34
CA ASP A 56 -17.36 -15.85 -14.48
C ASP A 56 -15.97 -15.27 -14.24
N PHE A 57 -14.99 -16.13 -13.91
CA PHE A 57 -13.59 -15.71 -13.73
C PHE A 57 -13.03 -15.04 -14.98
N ILE A 58 -13.10 -15.71 -16.14
CA ILE A 58 -12.54 -15.19 -17.40
C ILE A 58 -13.22 -13.86 -17.77
N THR A 59 -14.55 -13.81 -17.67
CA THR A 59 -15.32 -12.61 -18.01
C THR A 59 -14.92 -11.43 -17.14
N ARG A 60 -14.85 -11.62 -15.83
CA ARG A 60 -14.55 -10.55 -14.89
C ARG A 60 -13.07 -10.16 -14.90
N ALA A 61 -12.16 -11.14 -14.93
CA ALA A 61 -10.71 -10.88 -15.00
C ALA A 61 -10.32 -10.15 -16.31
N SER A 62 -10.91 -10.52 -17.46
CA SER A 62 -10.61 -9.85 -18.73
C SER A 62 -11.07 -8.38 -18.80
N GLN A 63 -11.96 -7.95 -17.90
CA GLN A 63 -12.37 -6.54 -17.77
C GLN A 63 -11.38 -5.71 -16.93
N LEU A 64 -10.49 -6.36 -16.18
CA LEU A 64 -9.48 -5.69 -15.37
C LEU A 64 -8.30 -5.22 -16.27
N PRO A 65 -7.59 -4.16 -15.89
CA PRO A 65 -6.28 -3.81 -16.45
C PRO A 65 -5.29 -4.97 -16.30
N GLN A 66 -4.31 -5.06 -17.21
CA GLN A 66 -3.36 -6.17 -17.27
C GLN A 66 -2.59 -6.39 -15.97
N GLU A 67 -2.33 -5.32 -15.23
CA GLU A 67 -1.62 -5.32 -13.96
C GLU A 67 -2.47 -5.98 -12.85
N LEU A 68 -3.76 -5.62 -12.78
CA LEU A 68 -4.69 -6.23 -11.84
C LEU A 68 -4.99 -7.69 -12.22
N GLN A 69 -5.05 -8.00 -13.52
CA GLN A 69 -5.13 -9.39 -13.99
C GLN A 69 -3.95 -10.20 -13.44
N LYS A 70 -2.72 -9.68 -13.56
CA LYS A 70 -1.52 -10.35 -13.05
C LYS A 70 -1.61 -10.62 -11.55
N LEU A 71 -1.99 -9.62 -10.74
CA LEU A 71 -2.14 -9.79 -9.30
C LEU A 71 -3.22 -10.82 -8.91
N VAL A 72 -4.30 -10.90 -9.69
CA VAL A 72 -5.34 -11.94 -9.50
C VAL A 72 -4.80 -13.34 -9.86
N LEU A 73 -4.04 -13.45 -10.95
CA LEU A 73 -3.42 -14.71 -11.39
C LEU A 73 -2.23 -15.13 -10.52
N GLU A 74 -1.61 -14.20 -9.79
CA GLU A 74 -0.58 -14.54 -8.82
C GLU A 74 -1.20 -14.91 -7.46
N GLY A 75 -2.54 -14.81 -7.33
CA GLY A 75 -3.27 -15.08 -6.10
C GLY A 75 -3.08 -14.01 -5.03
N VAL A 76 -2.47 -12.87 -5.39
CA VAL A 76 -2.26 -11.72 -4.49
C VAL A 76 -3.60 -11.07 -4.16
N TYR A 77 -4.45 -10.91 -5.19
CA TYR A 77 -5.80 -10.39 -5.05
C TYR A 77 -6.86 -11.43 -5.39
N ASN A 78 -7.95 -11.41 -4.62
CA ASN A 78 -9.19 -12.02 -5.09
C ASN A 78 -9.87 -11.09 -6.11
N LEU A 79 -10.76 -11.65 -6.93
CA LEU A 79 -11.45 -10.91 -7.98
C LEU A 79 -12.26 -9.72 -7.43
N PRO A 80 -13.09 -9.88 -6.38
CA PRO A 80 -13.86 -8.76 -5.84
C PRO A 80 -12.99 -7.57 -5.44
N LEU A 81 -11.86 -7.81 -4.78
CA LEU A 81 -10.92 -6.74 -4.39
C LEU A 81 -10.31 -6.06 -5.62
N ALA A 82 -9.85 -6.83 -6.61
CA ALA A 82 -9.29 -6.26 -7.83
C ALA A 82 -10.32 -5.40 -8.59
N GLU A 83 -11.58 -5.81 -8.58
CA GLU A 83 -12.67 -5.02 -9.17
C GLU A 83 -13.00 -3.77 -8.36
N ASP A 84 -12.98 -3.83 -7.03
CA ASP A 84 -13.17 -2.66 -6.18
C ASP A 84 -12.06 -1.64 -6.41
N ILE A 85 -10.80 -2.10 -6.52
CA ILE A 85 -9.67 -1.26 -6.90
C ILE A 85 -9.91 -0.66 -8.29
N PHE A 86 -10.27 -1.48 -9.29
CA PHE A 86 -10.52 -1.00 -10.65
C PHE A 86 -11.66 0.03 -10.73
N ARG A 87 -12.75 -0.16 -9.96
CA ARG A 87 -13.87 0.78 -9.88
C ARG A 87 -13.49 2.09 -9.19
N ALA A 88 -12.62 2.02 -8.19
CA ALA A 88 -12.20 3.20 -7.43
C ALA A 88 -11.10 4.00 -8.15
N VAL A 89 -10.40 3.39 -9.10
CA VAL A 89 -9.38 4.06 -9.95
C VAL A 89 -10.07 4.86 -11.07
N PRO A 90 -9.89 6.20 -11.14
CA PRO A 90 -10.36 6.98 -12.29
C PRO A 90 -9.77 6.42 -13.58
N LYS A 91 -10.57 6.29 -14.65
CA LYS A 91 -10.12 5.74 -15.95
C LYS A 91 -8.90 6.45 -16.58
N ASN A 92 -8.56 7.64 -16.08
CA ASN A 92 -7.44 8.47 -16.53
C ASN A 92 -6.31 8.55 -15.49
N ALA A 93 -6.33 7.70 -14.47
CA ALA A 93 -5.34 7.73 -13.41
C ALA A 93 -3.94 7.34 -13.96
N PRO A 94 -2.90 8.10 -13.61
CA PRO A 94 -1.54 7.76 -14.03
C PRO A 94 -1.10 6.43 -13.43
N PHE A 95 -0.46 5.61 -14.26
CA PHE A 95 0.09 4.27 -13.96
C PHE A 95 0.91 4.17 -12.66
N ILE A 96 1.48 5.29 -12.20
CA ILE A 96 2.24 5.40 -10.94
C ILE A 96 1.42 4.92 -9.74
N ALA A 97 0.09 5.16 -9.70
CA ALA A 97 -0.74 4.69 -8.60
C ALA A 97 -0.84 3.16 -8.53
N ALA A 98 -0.78 2.47 -9.68
CA ALA A 98 -0.87 1.02 -9.74
C ALA A 98 0.41 0.33 -9.22
N SER A 99 1.60 0.91 -9.48
CA SER A 99 2.85 0.36 -8.97
C SER A 99 2.91 0.41 -7.44
N PHE A 100 2.44 1.50 -6.83
CA PHE A 100 2.40 1.63 -5.37
C PHE A 100 1.37 0.71 -4.72
N LEU A 101 0.24 0.47 -5.38
CA LEU A 101 -0.77 -0.51 -4.95
C LEU A 101 -0.33 -1.96 -5.15
N SER A 102 0.82 -2.21 -5.78
CA SER A 102 1.38 -3.55 -5.94
C SER A 102 2.47 -3.85 -4.91
N ASP A 103 2.92 -2.84 -4.15
CA ASP A 103 3.87 -3.00 -3.04
C ASP A 103 3.14 -3.45 -1.76
N ASP A 104 3.81 -4.26 -0.94
CA ASP A 104 3.24 -4.82 0.29
C ASP A 104 2.68 -3.73 1.19
N ASN A 105 3.39 -2.59 1.29
CA ASN A 105 2.96 -1.45 2.07
C ASN A 105 1.71 -0.76 1.51
N GLY A 106 1.60 -0.65 0.18
CA GLY A 106 0.42 -0.08 -0.47
C GLY A 106 -0.81 -0.97 -0.30
N ILE A 107 -0.64 -2.29 -0.47
CA ILE A 107 -1.67 -3.29 -0.21
C ILE A 107 -2.14 -3.19 1.25
N GLN A 108 -1.17 -3.13 2.17
CA GLN A 108 -1.45 -3.07 3.59
C GLN A 108 -2.18 -1.77 3.98
N ALA A 109 -1.76 -0.62 3.44
CA ALA A 109 -2.42 0.67 3.69
C ALA A 109 -3.91 0.64 3.30
N VAL A 110 -4.23 0.03 2.16
CA VAL A 110 -5.61 -0.09 1.68
C VAL A 110 -6.40 -1.10 2.52
N LYS A 111 -5.81 -2.27 2.83
CA LYS A 111 -6.45 -3.30 3.67
C LYS A 111 -6.79 -2.79 5.07
N GLU A 112 -5.90 -2.00 5.66
CA GLU A 112 -6.10 -1.38 6.98
C GLU A 112 -7.01 -0.14 6.93
N GLY A 113 -7.42 0.30 5.74
CA GLY A 113 -8.25 1.50 5.55
C GLY A 113 -7.52 2.80 5.91
N LEU A 114 -6.19 2.79 5.97
CA LEU A 114 -5.37 3.97 6.25
C LEU A 114 -5.39 4.96 5.09
N ILE A 115 -5.50 4.44 3.86
CA ILE A 115 -5.62 5.23 2.64
C ILE A 115 -6.78 4.67 1.83
N LYS A 116 -7.68 5.55 1.41
CA LYS A 116 -8.74 5.25 0.46
C LYS A 116 -8.18 5.30 -0.97
N PRO A 117 -8.64 4.44 -1.88
CA PRO A 117 -8.19 4.46 -3.27
C PRO A 117 -8.27 5.85 -3.92
N GLU A 118 -9.30 6.65 -3.59
CA GLU A 118 -9.48 7.99 -4.17
C GLU A 118 -8.39 8.99 -3.71
N GLN A 119 -7.82 8.78 -2.52
CA GLN A 119 -6.74 9.63 -1.97
C GLN A 119 -5.40 9.35 -2.66
N ILE A 120 -5.16 8.13 -3.13
CA ILE A 120 -3.92 7.71 -3.80
C ILE A 120 -3.60 8.61 -5.00
N PHE A 121 -4.64 9.00 -5.76
CA PHE A 121 -4.47 9.88 -6.93
C PHE A 121 -4.12 11.33 -6.57
N GLN A 122 -4.44 11.76 -5.35
CA GLN A 122 -4.12 13.09 -4.85
C GLN A 122 -2.69 13.14 -4.30
N LEU A 123 -2.19 12.00 -3.81
CA LEU A 123 -0.87 11.85 -3.19
C LEU A 123 0.30 11.79 -4.18
N LYS A 124 0.01 11.73 -5.49
CA LYS A 124 0.93 11.78 -6.66
C LYS A 124 2.40 11.49 -6.35
N THR A 125 3.20 12.53 -6.11
CA THR A 125 4.67 12.46 -6.02
C THR A 125 5.18 11.99 -4.67
N ASN A 126 4.35 12.08 -3.63
CA ASN A 126 4.76 11.83 -2.26
C ASN A 126 4.25 10.48 -1.74
N LEU A 127 3.42 9.78 -2.53
CA LEU A 127 2.84 8.49 -2.17
C LEU A 127 3.89 7.46 -1.73
N GLY A 128 5.05 7.42 -2.40
CA GLY A 128 6.14 6.52 -2.00
C GLY A 128 6.72 6.81 -0.61
N GLN A 129 6.70 8.07 -0.16
CA GLN A 129 7.11 8.41 1.20
C GLN A 129 6.02 8.03 2.21
N LEU A 130 4.74 8.27 1.88
CA LEU A 130 3.62 7.89 2.75
C LEU A 130 3.50 6.37 2.92
N LEU A 131 3.85 5.60 1.89
CA LEU A 131 3.87 4.13 1.91
C LEU A 131 5.22 3.55 2.35
N SER A 132 6.15 4.36 2.85
CA SER A 132 7.33 3.83 3.55
C SER A 132 6.92 3.24 4.91
N ASP A 133 7.80 2.48 5.55
CA ASP A 133 7.53 1.91 6.88
C ASP A 133 7.18 2.99 7.91
N ASN A 134 7.93 4.10 7.91
CA ASN A 134 7.67 5.26 8.77
C ASN A 134 6.37 5.99 8.38
N GLY A 135 6.06 6.06 7.07
CA GLY A 135 4.81 6.65 6.58
C GLY A 135 3.58 5.86 7.04
N LEU A 136 3.61 4.53 6.91
CA LEU A 136 2.55 3.65 7.41
C LEU A 136 2.43 3.74 8.93
N GLN A 137 3.55 3.78 9.64
CA GLN A 137 3.54 3.95 11.08
C GLN A 137 2.88 5.28 11.48
N ALA A 138 3.23 6.38 10.82
CA ALA A 138 2.62 7.68 11.06
C ALA A 138 1.09 7.67 10.84
N LEU A 139 0.62 6.94 9.81
CA LEU A 139 -0.81 6.75 9.56
C LEU A 139 -1.50 5.92 10.64
N ARG A 140 -0.92 4.79 11.04
CA ARG A 140 -1.46 3.90 12.09
C ARG A 140 -1.56 4.60 13.43
N GLU A 141 -0.52 5.33 13.79
CA GLU A 141 -0.43 6.10 15.04
C GLU A 141 -1.21 7.42 14.97
N LYS A 142 -1.82 7.75 13.83
CA LYS A 142 -2.59 9.00 13.58
C LYS A 142 -1.77 10.27 13.83
N LEU A 143 -0.45 10.17 13.69
CA LEU A 143 0.47 11.32 13.74
C LEU A 143 0.30 12.21 12.50
N MET A 144 -0.16 11.61 11.40
CA MET A 144 -0.48 12.31 10.17
C MET A 144 -1.65 11.63 9.46
N THR A 145 -2.47 12.42 8.76
CA THR A 145 -3.56 11.97 7.90
C THR A 145 -3.17 12.07 6.42
N PRO A 146 -3.80 11.30 5.52
CA PRO A 146 -3.60 11.47 4.08
C PRO A 146 -3.87 12.91 3.62
N GLU A 147 -4.88 13.57 4.19
CA GLU A 147 -5.22 14.98 3.88
C GLU A 147 -4.11 15.94 4.28
N GLN A 148 -3.52 15.78 5.47
CA GLN A 148 -2.37 16.58 5.91
C GLN A 148 -1.16 16.37 5.01
N PHE A 149 -0.99 15.16 4.50
CA PHE A 149 0.10 14.85 3.59
C PHE A 149 -0.06 15.51 2.22
N ILE A 150 -1.30 15.60 1.71
CA ILE A 150 -1.62 16.26 0.43
C ILE A 150 -1.29 17.76 0.47
N ILE A 151 -1.42 18.42 1.62
CA ILE A 151 -1.18 19.86 1.75
C ILE A 151 0.28 20.23 2.01
N LEU A 152 1.18 19.25 2.17
CA LEU A 152 2.61 19.53 2.37
C LEU A 152 3.23 20.12 1.09
N PRO A 153 4.15 21.11 1.21
CA PRO A 153 4.61 21.88 0.07
C PRO A 153 5.40 21.07 -0.96
N SER A 154 6.17 20.08 -0.49
CA SER A 154 7.09 19.33 -1.34
C SER A 154 7.35 17.91 -0.82
N GLY A 155 7.87 17.05 -1.70
CA GLY A 155 8.34 15.71 -1.33
C GLY A 155 9.43 15.70 -0.25
N PRO A 156 10.41 16.62 -0.27
CA PRO A 156 11.36 16.79 0.83
C PRO A 156 10.73 17.02 2.21
N HIS A 157 9.67 17.82 2.33
CA HIS A 157 8.97 17.98 3.62
C HIS A 157 8.47 16.65 4.16
N CYS A 158 7.85 15.84 3.28
CA CYS A 158 7.38 14.51 3.63
C CYS A 158 8.54 13.61 4.05
N LYS A 159 9.65 13.64 3.29
CA LYS A 159 10.84 12.86 3.59
C LYS A 159 11.48 13.23 4.93
N ILE A 160 11.53 14.52 5.27
CA ILE A 160 12.08 15.00 6.53
C ILE A 160 11.16 14.58 7.69
N LEU A 161 9.84 14.79 7.58
CA LEU A 161 8.87 14.40 8.60
C LEU A 161 8.80 12.89 8.83
N LEU A 162 9.00 12.09 7.78
CA LEU A 162 8.97 10.62 7.85
C LEU A 162 10.37 10.00 8.01
N SER A 163 11.40 10.81 8.27
CA SER A 163 12.68 10.30 8.78
C SER A 163 12.52 9.79 10.22
N ASP A 164 13.48 9.02 10.73
CA ASP A 164 13.40 8.51 12.11
C ASP A 164 13.28 9.66 13.14
N ASN A 165 14.08 10.71 12.97
CA ASN A 165 14.01 11.91 13.81
C ASN A 165 12.71 12.67 13.61
N GLY A 166 12.23 12.80 12.37
CA GLY A 166 10.96 13.47 12.07
C GLY A 166 9.77 12.74 12.68
N LEU A 167 9.75 11.41 12.58
CA LEU A 167 8.71 10.57 13.15
C LEU A 167 8.73 10.63 14.68
N GLN A 168 9.92 10.60 15.29
CA GLN A 168 10.05 10.79 16.74
C GLN A 168 9.56 12.19 17.17
N ALA A 169 9.93 13.24 16.44
CA ALA A 169 9.46 14.59 16.70
C ALA A 169 7.94 14.74 16.55
N LEU A 170 7.31 13.99 15.64
CA LEU A 170 5.84 13.90 15.53
C LEU A 170 5.23 13.20 16.75
N LYS A 171 5.82 12.09 17.21
CA LYS A 171 5.36 11.35 18.41
C LYS A 171 5.44 12.19 19.68
N ASP A 172 6.53 12.93 19.83
CA ASP A 172 6.76 13.80 20.99
C ASP A 172 5.99 15.13 20.89
N GLY A 173 5.34 15.39 19.76
CA GLY A 173 4.54 16.60 19.53
C GLY A 173 5.36 17.88 19.33
N PHE A 174 6.67 17.77 19.05
CA PHE A 174 7.52 18.93 18.77
C PHE A 174 7.18 19.59 17.43
N ILE A 175 6.76 18.78 16.45
CA ILE A 175 6.35 19.23 15.12
C ILE A 175 4.97 18.68 14.79
N THR A 176 4.18 19.44 14.03
CA THR A 176 2.92 18.97 13.42
C THR A 176 2.98 19.18 11.91
N PRO A 177 2.17 18.45 11.10
CA PRO A 177 2.12 18.66 9.66
C PRO A 177 1.78 20.12 9.28
N GLU A 178 0.89 20.77 10.02
CA GLU A 178 0.50 22.16 9.79
C GLU A 178 1.64 23.13 10.05
N LYS A 179 2.42 22.89 11.11
CA LYS A 179 3.59 23.71 11.44
C LYS A 179 4.69 23.51 10.39
N ALA A 180 4.98 22.26 10.04
CA ALA A 180 5.98 21.92 9.02
C ALA A 180 5.66 22.55 7.65
N ARG A 181 4.37 22.64 7.28
CA ARG A 181 3.93 23.29 6.04
C ARG A 181 4.34 24.76 5.94
N GLY A 182 4.48 25.45 7.08
CA GLY A 182 4.87 26.86 7.14
C GLY A 182 6.38 27.09 7.13
N MET A 183 7.19 26.04 7.09
CA MET A 183 8.66 26.11 7.16
C MET A 183 9.27 25.88 5.78
N SER A 184 10.46 26.42 5.56
CA SER A 184 11.31 25.94 4.46
C SER A 184 11.90 24.56 4.77
N GLU A 185 12.44 23.90 3.75
CA GLU A 185 13.04 22.56 3.92
C GLU A 185 14.21 22.58 4.91
N ASP A 186 15.09 23.59 4.81
CA ASP A 186 16.24 23.76 5.71
C ASP A 186 15.78 24.08 7.15
N GLU A 187 14.82 25.00 7.32
CA GLU A 187 14.27 25.34 8.64
C GLU A 187 13.61 24.13 9.31
N LEU A 188 12.85 23.33 8.55
CA LEU A 188 12.20 22.12 9.06
C LEU A 188 13.24 21.08 9.50
N HIS A 189 14.29 20.89 8.71
CA HIS A 189 15.38 19.97 9.01
C HIS A 189 16.10 20.37 10.31
N ASP A 190 16.56 21.62 10.40
CA ASP A 190 17.26 22.16 11.57
C ASP A 190 16.37 22.11 12.83
N TYR A 191 15.08 22.40 12.67
CA TYR A 191 14.12 22.33 13.76
C TYR A 191 13.98 20.90 14.32
N ILE A 192 13.86 19.90 13.44
CA ILE A 192 13.74 18.51 13.87
C ILE A 192 15.03 18.02 14.54
N GLU A 193 16.20 18.33 13.98
CA GLU A 193 17.48 17.93 14.58
C GLU A 193 17.67 18.53 15.98
N THR A 194 17.37 19.82 16.15
CA THR A 194 17.53 20.50 17.44
C THR A 194 16.53 20.02 18.49
N SER A 195 15.30 19.68 18.09
CA SER A 195 14.24 19.18 18.98
C SER A 195 14.56 17.80 19.55
N VAL A 196 15.07 16.89 18.72
CA VAL A 196 15.41 15.52 19.12
C VAL A 196 16.70 15.48 19.94
N CYS A 197 17.69 16.32 19.61
CA CYS A 197 18.92 16.42 20.41
C CYS A 197 18.63 16.89 21.86
N SER A 198 17.70 17.83 22.03
CA SER A 198 17.40 18.42 23.34
C SER A 198 16.65 17.48 24.30
N SER A 199 16.11 16.37 23.80
CA SER A 199 15.32 15.39 24.56
C SER A 199 16.06 14.07 24.84
N GLY A 200 17.27 13.91 24.31
CA GLY A 200 18.06 12.69 24.48
C GLY A 200 18.73 12.58 25.86
N PRO A 201 18.92 11.35 26.39
CA PRO A 201 19.58 11.10 27.68
C PRO A 201 21.05 11.54 27.73
N ALA A 202 21.65 11.89 26.59
CA ALA A 202 23.02 12.42 26.51
C ALA A 202 23.12 13.93 26.77
N CYS A 203 22.00 14.65 26.85
CA CYS A 203 21.97 16.09 27.12
C CYS A 203 21.50 16.44 28.55
N SER A 204 21.26 15.41 29.40
CA SER A 204 20.84 15.54 30.80
C SER A 204 21.99 15.32 31.78
#